data_AF-A0A2P8QYB3-F1
#
_entry.id   AF-A0A2P8QYB3-F1
#
_cell.length_a   1.000
_cell.length_b   1.000
_cell.length_c   1.000
_cell.angle_alpha   90.00
_cell.angle_beta   90.00
_cell.angle_gamma   90.00
#
_symmetry.space_group_name_H-M   'P 1'
#
loop_
_entity.id
_entity.type
_entity.pdbx_description
1 polymer ?
#
loop_
_entity_poly.entity_id
_entity_poly.type
_entity_poly.pdbx_seq_one_letter_code
_entity_poly.pdbx_strand_id
1 'polypeptide(L)'
;MKQINLSIDELNAETITNLYLYGKKDKPSFEELKSGSFMNRENITLYVSDIDEYMKSFGRFANASQIEKVSNFFSDDFGKNVKKGERKDYELNEIPGKRSYSFKQVDFKGKNEKEWAERTYMFNTQLYFLTKNAKFVIDENGNKYIENFAILPGKEDFDFKGGSWIVDIGNSLIKNDIDPYNIGKTLKITYPSYKKENINNPDYNNYGKLIKYSFSDYKNDIKRYDEENYGTYIGLLQPMSKLVDKLWDNGTTKFIDDKGKTIVYGSENSDILSTENLDGKIKFYYNKNRIKGIHYIGGSGSDTIKGTEAEDILEGGDGNDTLIGGDKKDTMFGGKGFDTYYAGDKDIIEDSDGKGEVHFNNINLTGAKEKVK
;
A
#
# COMPACT_ATOMS: atom_id res chain seq x y z
N MET A 1 15.13 5.65 6.09
CA MET A 1 14.09 4.73 5.56
C MET A 1 14.00 3.57 6.53
N LYS A 2 12.83 3.36 7.15
CA LYS A 2 12.61 2.34 8.19
C LYS A 2 12.56 0.96 7.55
N GLN A 3 13.21 -0.02 8.17
CA GLN A 3 13.17 -1.41 7.72
C GLN A 3 12.30 -2.24 8.66
N ILE A 4 11.35 -3.00 8.10
CA ILE A 4 10.45 -3.86 8.86
C ILE A 4 10.50 -5.27 8.26
N ASN A 5 10.77 -6.27 9.10
CA ASN A 5 10.70 -7.68 8.68
C ASN A 5 9.28 -8.20 8.88
N LEU A 6 8.77 -8.91 7.88
CA LEU A 6 7.49 -9.60 7.89
C LEU A 6 7.73 -11.08 7.57
N SER A 7 7.14 -11.95 8.37
CA SER A 7 6.86 -13.33 7.96
C SER A 7 5.81 -13.35 6.86
N ILE A 8 5.61 -14.50 6.19
CA ILE A 8 4.58 -14.60 5.15
C ILE A 8 3.17 -14.41 5.73
N ASP A 9 2.94 -14.88 6.96
CA ASP A 9 1.62 -14.81 7.61
C ASP A 9 1.24 -13.37 7.98
N GLU A 10 2.25 -12.53 8.21
CA GLU A 10 2.09 -11.10 8.41
C GLU A 10 1.91 -10.31 7.11
N LEU A 11 2.13 -10.93 5.93
CA LEU A 11 1.95 -10.29 4.63
C LEU A 11 0.48 -10.37 4.19
N ASN A 12 -0.35 -9.54 4.81
CA ASN A 12 -1.78 -9.48 4.58
C ASN A 12 -2.27 -8.03 4.43
N ALA A 13 -3.50 -7.84 3.94
CA ALA A 13 -4.04 -6.52 3.65
C ALA A 13 -4.12 -5.61 4.90
N GLU A 14 -4.39 -6.17 6.08
CA GLU A 14 -4.46 -5.40 7.32
C GLU A 14 -3.09 -4.85 7.71
N THR A 15 -2.08 -5.71 7.75
CA THR A 15 -0.71 -5.30 8.07
C THR A 15 -0.16 -4.33 7.03
N ILE A 16 -0.37 -4.58 5.73
CA ILE A 16 0.03 -3.64 4.66
C ILE A 16 -0.68 -2.29 4.82
N THR A 17 -1.98 -2.28 5.12
CA THR A 17 -2.73 -1.03 5.30
C THR A 17 -2.27 -0.26 6.53
N ASN A 18 -2.06 -0.93 7.67
CA ASN A 18 -1.53 -0.29 8.88
C ASN A 18 -0.14 0.30 8.65
N LEU A 19 0.74 -0.41 7.94
CA LEU A 19 2.06 0.09 7.60
C LEU A 19 1.97 1.28 6.65
N TYR A 20 1.08 1.21 5.67
CA TYR A 20 0.85 2.26 4.68
C TYR A 20 0.35 3.53 5.34
N LEU A 21 -0.66 3.46 6.21
CA LEU A 21 -1.31 4.61 6.87
C LEU A 21 -0.57 5.11 8.11
N TYR A 22 0.06 4.22 8.89
CA TYR A 22 0.53 4.53 10.24
C TYR A 22 2.00 4.16 10.49
N GLY A 23 2.63 3.42 9.57
CA GLY A 23 4.05 3.05 9.67
C GLY A 23 4.38 1.97 10.71
N LYS A 24 3.39 1.20 11.12
CA LYS A 24 3.49 0.09 12.08
C LYS A 24 2.54 -1.04 11.71
N LYS A 25 2.78 -2.24 12.25
CA LYS A 25 2.01 -3.44 11.91
C LYS A 25 0.60 -3.41 12.48
N ASP A 26 0.46 -2.86 13.68
CA ASP A 26 -0.79 -2.81 14.42
C ASP A 26 -1.50 -1.46 14.26
N LYS A 27 -2.81 -1.46 14.46
CA LYS A 27 -3.61 -0.23 14.48
C LYS A 27 -3.10 0.74 15.55
N PRO A 28 -3.08 2.06 15.30
CA PRO A 28 -2.86 3.05 16.34
C PRO A 28 -3.89 3.00 17.47
N SER A 29 -3.41 3.35 18.65
CA SER A 29 -4.25 3.71 19.79
C SER A 29 -5.04 4.98 19.48
N PHE A 30 -6.09 5.26 20.26
CA PHE A 30 -6.85 6.50 20.11
C PHE A 30 -5.97 7.74 20.30
N GLU A 31 -5.00 7.70 21.23
CA GLU A 31 -4.08 8.83 21.46
C GLU A 31 -3.14 9.07 20.27
N GLU A 32 -2.69 8.02 19.61
CA GLU A 32 -1.88 8.16 18.38
C GLU A 32 -2.70 8.65 17.20
N LEU A 33 -3.97 8.24 17.09
CA LEU A 33 -4.89 8.78 16.09
C LEU A 33 -5.13 10.28 16.33
N LYS A 34 -5.46 10.68 17.56
CA LYS A 34 -5.69 12.08 17.92
C LYS A 34 -4.49 12.98 17.70
N SER A 35 -3.29 12.50 18.04
CA SER A 35 -2.07 13.30 17.90
C SER A 35 -1.52 13.35 16.48
N GLY A 36 -2.01 12.49 15.57
CA GLY A 36 -1.44 12.38 14.22
C GLY A 36 0.05 12.05 14.19
N SER A 37 0.62 11.45 15.26
CA SER A 37 2.08 11.30 15.42
C SER A 37 2.76 10.51 14.30
N PHE A 38 2.00 9.70 13.57
CA PHE A 38 2.49 8.91 12.44
C PHE A 38 2.66 9.71 11.15
N MET A 39 2.09 10.93 11.04
CA MET A 39 2.04 11.71 9.80
C MET A 39 3.44 12.01 9.24
N ASN A 40 4.38 12.45 10.10
CA ASN A 40 5.75 12.83 9.72
C ASN A 40 6.72 11.63 9.64
N ARG A 41 6.22 10.43 9.39
CA ARG A 41 7.05 9.21 9.30
C ARG A 41 7.87 9.16 8.02
N GLU A 42 9.00 8.47 8.07
CA GLU A 42 9.79 8.15 6.87
C GLU A 42 9.19 7.00 6.05
N ASN A 43 9.56 6.90 4.77
CA ASN A 43 9.22 5.77 3.92
C ASN A 43 9.73 4.44 4.50
N ILE A 44 9.01 3.35 4.20
CA ILE A 44 9.24 2.02 4.77
C ILE A 44 9.70 1.05 3.68
N THR A 45 10.68 0.21 4.02
CA THR A 45 10.99 -1.00 3.26
C THR A 45 10.61 -2.24 4.07
N LEU A 46 9.75 -3.07 3.49
CA LEU A 46 9.31 -4.35 4.02
C LEU A 46 10.22 -5.47 3.51
N TYR A 47 10.76 -6.27 4.42
CA TYR A 47 11.56 -7.45 4.14
C TYR A 47 10.72 -8.69 4.44
N VAL A 48 10.22 -9.36 3.39
CA VAL A 48 9.43 -10.58 3.52
C VAL A 48 10.38 -11.77 3.61
N SER A 49 10.40 -12.45 4.77
CA SER A 49 11.51 -13.33 5.18
C SER A 49 11.63 -14.65 4.41
N ASP A 50 10.54 -15.16 3.84
CA ASP A 50 10.54 -16.44 3.12
C ASP A 50 10.02 -16.26 1.68
N ILE A 51 10.97 -16.19 0.74
CA ILE A 51 10.64 -16.07 -0.68
C ILE A 51 10.10 -17.37 -1.25
N ASP A 52 10.54 -18.53 -0.75
CA ASP A 52 10.09 -19.83 -1.27
C ASP A 52 8.63 -20.06 -0.88
N GLU A 53 8.23 -19.65 0.32
CA GLU A 53 6.86 -19.66 0.78
C GLU A 53 6.00 -18.60 0.08
N TYR A 54 6.53 -17.39 -0.14
CA TYR A 54 5.88 -16.40 -1.00
C TYR A 54 5.57 -17.00 -2.38
N MET A 55 6.54 -17.64 -3.02
CA MET A 55 6.37 -18.26 -4.34
C MET A 55 5.39 -19.44 -4.36
N LYS A 56 5.06 -20.03 -3.20
CA LYS A 56 4.03 -21.07 -3.06
C LYS A 56 2.64 -20.52 -2.72
N SER A 57 2.58 -19.34 -2.12
CA SER A 57 1.36 -18.67 -1.66
C SER A 57 0.95 -17.55 -2.62
N PHE A 58 1.39 -16.32 -2.36
CA PHE A 58 1.07 -15.13 -3.16
C PHE A 58 1.73 -15.12 -4.54
N GLY A 59 2.98 -15.56 -4.59
CA GLY A 59 3.75 -15.81 -5.80
C GLY A 59 3.42 -17.12 -6.48
N ARG A 60 2.38 -17.88 -6.08
CA ARG A 60 1.95 -19.09 -6.81
C ARG A 60 1.68 -18.81 -8.28
N PHE A 61 1.29 -17.58 -8.60
CA PHE A 61 1.06 -17.14 -9.96
C PHE A 61 2.34 -16.94 -10.77
N ALA A 62 3.49 -17.02 -10.09
CA ALA A 62 4.76 -17.24 -10.74
C ALA A 62 4.67 -18.48 -11.63
N ASN A 63 4.74 -18.30 -12.94
CA ASN A 63 4.64 -19.38 -13.89
C ASN A 63 5.82 -19.31 -14.85
N ALA A 64 6.68 -20.33 -14.82
CA ALA A 64 7.90 -20.30 -15.62
C ALA A 64 7.58 -20.39 -17.12
N SER A 65 6.47 -21.06 -17.47
CA SER A 65 6.07 -21.22 -18.88
C SER A 65 5.80 -19.88 -19.57
N GLN A 66 5.50 -18.83 -18.80
CA GLN A 66 5.25 -17.48 -19.32
C GLN A 66 6.56 -16.69 -19.58
N ILE A 67 7.71 -17.21 -19.14
CA ILE A 67 9.01 -16.59 -19.43
C ILE A 67 9.44 -17.03 -20.84
N GLU A 68 9.58 -16.07 -21.75
CA GLU A 68 9.89 -16.34 -23.17
C GLU A 68 11.13 -17.26 -23.34
N LYS A 69 12.18 -17.08 -22.53
CA LYS A 69 13.35 -17.98 -22.58
C LYS A 69 12.99 -19.44 -22.25
N VAL A 70 12.15 -19.65 -21.24
CA VAL A 70 11.70 -20.99 -20.82
C VAL A 70 10.85 -21.62 -21.92
N SER A 71 9.84 -20.92 -22.42
CA SER A 71 8.97 -21.43 -23.48
C SER A 71 9.72 -21.70 -24.78
N ASN A 72 10.65 -20.81 -25.17
CA ASN A 72 11.47 -20.99 -26.36
C ASN A 72 12.38 -22.21 -26.24
N PHE A 73 13.02 -22.43 -25.08
CA PHE A 73 13.87 -23.59 -24.85
C PHE A 73 13.09 -24.92 -24.97
N PHE A 74 11.90 -24.97 -24.37
CA PHE A 74 11.06 -26.16 -24.40
C PHE A 74 10.24 -26.34 -25.68
N SER A 75 10.30 -25.40 -26.63
CA SER A 75 9.68 -25.55 -27.95
C SER A 75 10.28 -26.73 -28.73
N ASP A 76 9.53 -27.29 -29.67
CA ASP A 76 10.00 -28.39 -30.50
C ASP A 76 11.18 -27.99 -31.41
N ASP A 77 11.28 -26.71 -31.76
CA ASP A 77 12.32 -26.20 -32.66
C ASP A 77 13.69 -26.03 -31.99
N PHE A 78 13.72 -25.67 -30.71
CA PHE A 78 14.97 -25.37 -30.03
C PHE A 78 15.81 -26.64 -29.83
N GLY A 79 17.08 -26.61 -30.23
CA GLY A 79 17.98 -27.75 -30.04
C GLY A 79 17.75 -28.93 -31.00
N LYS A 80 16.91 -28.80 -32.03
CA LYS A 80 16.68 -29.87 -33.04
C LYS A 80 17.95 -30.35 -33.77
N ASN A 81 19.02 -29.55 -33.73
CA ASN A 81 20.31 -29.86 -34.32
C ASN A 81 21.28 -30.58 -33.36
N VAL A 82 20.91 -30.76 -32.09
CA VAL A 82 21.74 -31.51 -31.12
C VAL A 82 21.68 -32.98 -31.49
N LYS A 83 22.84 -33.61 -31.69
CA LYS A 83 22.91 -35.00 -32.13
C LYS A 83 22.50 -35.94 -31.01
N LYS A 84 21.86 -37.06 -31.36
CA LYS A 84 21.54 -38.12 -30.39
C LYS A 84 22.84 -38.63 -29.74
N GLY A 85 22.87 -38.71 -28.41
CA GLY A 85 24.06 -39.08 -27.63
C GLY A 85 24.96 -37.91 -27.25
N GLU A 86 24.66 -36.68 -27.70
CA GLU A 86 25.39 -35.46 -27.33
C GLU A 86 24.63 -34.72 -26.22
N ARG A 87 25.34 -34.38 -25.14
CA ARG A 87 24.85 -33.41 -24.16
C ARG A 87 25.23 -32.00 -24.61
N LYS A 88 24.27 -31.07 -24.55
CA LYS A 88 24.52 -29.66 -24.78
C LYS A 88 23.92 -28.80 -23.67
N ASP A 89 24.78 -27.97 -23.12
CA ASP A 89 24.45 -26.99 -22.10
C ASP A 89 24.44 -25.60 -22.74
N TYR A 90 23.45 -24.79 -22.40
CA TYR A 90 23.27 -23.43 -22.89
C TYR A 90 23.14 -22.46 -21.72
N GLU A 91 23.84 -21.34 -21.82
CA GLU A 91 23.74 -20.23 -20.88
C GLU A 91 22.54 -19.32 -21.21
N LEU A 92 22.11 -18.52 -20.24
CA LEU A 92 20.92 -17.68 -20.36
C LEU A 92 20.92 -16.75 -21.59
N ASN A 93 22.09 -16.24 -21.99
CA ASN A 93 22.25 -15.34 -23.15
C ASN A 93 22.12 -16.07 -24.50
N GLU A 94 22.26 -17.39 -24.53
CA GLU A 94 22.13 -18.21 -25.75
C GLU A 94 20.66 -18.59 -26.05
N ILE A 95 19.78 -18.42 -25.07
CA ILE A 95 18.34 -18.68 -25.23
C ILE A 95 17.62 -17.40 -25.72
N PRO A 96 16.88 -17.44 -26.83
CA PRO A 96 16.14 -16.26 -27.31
C PRO A 96 15.00 -15.86 -26.37
N GLY A 97 14.64 -14.58 -26.36
CA GLY A 97 13.52 -14.03 -25.60
C GLY A 97 13.91 -13.37 -24.28
N LYS A 98 12.91 -12.79 -23.61
CA LYS A 98 13.03 -12.14 -22.30
C LYS A 98 13.18 -13.14 -21.17
N ARG A 99 14.00 -12.77 -20.18
CA ARG A 99 14.15 -13.51 -18.90
C ARG A 99 13.06 -13.17 -17.87
N SER A 100 12.07 -12.39 -18.26
CA SER A 100 11.08 -11.80 -17.37
C SER A 100 9.70 -11.82 -18.00
N TYR A 101 8.67 -11.83 -17.17
CA TYR A 101 7.29 -11.61 -17.60
C TYR A 101 6.52 -10.86 -16.52
N SER A 102 5.51 -10.11 -16.94
CA SER A 102 4.66 -9.33 -16.05
C SER A 102 3.34 -10.08 -15.85
N PHE A 103 2.87 -10.11 -14.61
CA PHE A 103 1.67 -10.81 -14.21
C PHE A 103 0.69 -9.84 -13.55
N LYS A 104 -0.55 -9.82 -14.04
CA LYS A 104 -1.62 -9.00 -13.47
C LYS A 104 -2.43 -9.85 -12.50
N GLN A 105 -2.39 -9.49 -11.22
CA GLN A 105 -3.09 -10.22 -10.16
C GLN A 105 -4.61 -10.21 -10.35
N VAL A 106 -5.16 -9.18 -11.00
CA VAL A 106 -6.59 -9.07 -11.32
C VAL A 106 -7.07 -10.16 -12.28
N ASP A 107 -6.23 -10.63 -13.18
CA ASP A 107 -6.64 -11.57 -14.22
C ASP A 107 -6.84 -13.00 -13.68
N PHE A 108 -6.47 -13.26 -12.43
CA PHE A 108 -6.45 -14.62 -11.88
C PHE A 108 -7.14 -14.69 -10.52
N LYS A 109 -8.33 -15.30 -10.50
CA LYS A 109 -9.15 -15.48 -9.30
C LYS A 109 -8.62 -16.59 -8.40
N GLY A 110 -8.00 -17.62 -8.97
CA GLY A 110 -7.59 -18.80 -8.22
C GLY A 110 -8.78 -19.55 -7.58
N LYS A 111 -8.52 -20.34 -6.54
CA LYS A 111 -9.55 -21.17 -5.86
C LYS A 111 -10.31 -20.43 -4.74
N ASN A 112 -9.77 -19.31 -4.24
CA ASN A 112 -10.30 -18.58 -3.09
C ASN A 112 -10.48 -17.09 -3.41
N GLU A 113 -11.73 -16.61 -3.41
CA GLU A 113 -12.08 -15.22 -3.73
C GLU A 113 -11.50 -14.20 -2.75
N LYS A 114 -11.39 -14.56 -1.46
CA LYS A 114 -10.80 -13.67 -0.44
C LYS A 114 -9.32 -13.43 -0.73
N GLU A 115 -8.61 -14.50 -1.05
CA GLU A 115 -7.20 -14.45 -1.42
C GLU A 115 -6.99 -13.65 -2.71
N TRP A 116 -7.94 -13.68 -3.65
CA TRP A 116 -7.90 -12.88 -4.87
C TRP A 116 -7.90 -11.39 -4.58
N ALA A 117 -8.90 -10.88 -3.85
CA ALA A 117 -9.00 -9.46 -3.50
C ALA A 117 -7.77 -8.97 -2.72
N GLU A 118 -7.37 -9.72 -1.70
CA GLU A 118 -6.24 -9.37 -0.83
C GLU A 118 -4.91 -9.31 -1.60
N ARG A 119 -4.67 -10.24 -2.51
CA ARG A 119 -3.48 -10.24 -3.36
C ARG A 119 -3.52 -9.14 -4.41
N THR A 120 -4.66 -8.92 -5.06
CA THR A 120 -4.81 -7.83 -6.04
C THR A 120 -4.62 -6.48 -5.37
N TYR A 121 -5.13 -6.30 -4.15
CA TYR A 121 -4.90 -5.12 -3.33
C TYR A 121 -3.40 -4.89 -3.07
N MET A 122 -2.67 -5.91 -2.63
CA MET A 122 -1.26 -5.74 -2.22
C MET A 122 -0.27 -5.58 -3.38
N PHE A 123 -0.43 -6.31 -4.49
CA PHE A 123 0.61 -6.42 -5.51
C PHE A 123 0.19 -5.99 -6.91
N ASN A 124 -1.11 -5.93 -7.21
CA ASN A 124 -1.66 -5.44 -8.48
C ASN A 124 -1.02 -6.03 -9.76
N THR A 125 0.11 -5.50 -10.22
CA THR A 125 0.94 -6.07 -11.30
C THR A 125 2.33 -6.40 -10.79
N GLN A 126 2.70 -7.67 -10.82
CA GLN A 126 4.02 -8.15 -10.37
C GLN A 126 4.90 -8.49 -11.59
N LEU A 127 6.15 -8.03 -11.58
CA LEU A 127 7.16 -8.49 -12.53
C LEU A 127 7.92 -9.68 -11.94
N TYR A 128 8.15 -10.73 -12.73
CA TYR A 128 8.95 -11.89 -12.32
C TYR A 128 10.13 -12.11 -13.26
N PHE A 129 11.18 -12.73 -12.75
CA PHE A 129 12.43 -12.98 -13.45
C PHE A 129 12.91 -14.43 -13.27
N LEU A 130 13.42 -15.05 -14.34
CA LEU A 130 14.28 -16.21 -14.22
C LEU A 130 15.63 -15.79 -13.63
N THR A 131 16.19 -16.64 -12.77
CA THR A 131 17.55 -16.44 -12.24
C THR A 131 18.61 -16.36 -13.35
N LYS A 132 19.69 -15.59 -13.10
CA LYS A 132 20.72 -15.27 -14.11
C LYS A 132 21.59 -16.47 -14.47
N ASN A 133 21.81 -17.35 -13.50
CA ASN A 133 22.67 -18.54 -13.59
C ASN A 133 21.91 -19.81 -14.04
N ALA A 134 20.67 -19.64 -14.53
CA ALA A 134 19.88 -20.72 -15.07
C ALA A 134 20.60 -21.33 -16.27
N LYS A 135 20.79 -22.65 -16.24
CA LYS A 135 21.53 -23.40 -17.23
C LYS A 135 20.60 -24.37 -17.95
N PHE A 136 20.46 -24.22 -19.26
CA PHE A 136 19.50 -24.95 -20.06
C PHE A 136 20.18 -26.16 -20.68
N VAL A 137 19.69 -27.37 -20.40
CA VAL A 137 20.38 -28.61 -20.71
C VAL A 137 19.54 -29.48 -21.62
N ILE A 138 20.14 -29.91 -22.72
CA ILE A 138 19.69 -31.05 -23.52
C ILE A 138 20.65 -32.20 -23.21
N ASP A 139 20.16 -33.23 -22.52
CA ASP A 139 21.01 -34.38 -22.19
C ASP A 139 21.24 -35.32 -23.39
N GLU A 140 22.05 -36.34 -23.20
CA GLU A 140 22.44 -37.31 -24.23
C GLU A 140 21.25 -38.08 -24.82
N ASN A 141 20.15 -38.15 -24.07
CA ASN A 141 18.90 -38.78 -24.49
C ASN A 141 17.95 -37.80 -25.18
N GLY A 142 18.32 -36.53 -25.30
CA GLY A 142 17.51 -35.45 -25.85
C GLY A 142 16.51 -34.87 -24.84
N ASN A 143 16.59 -35.22 -23.56
CA ASN A 143 15.69 -34.64 -22.56
C ASN A 143 16.09 -33.19 -22.28
N LYS A 144 15.09 -32.31 -22.24
CA LYS A 144 15.25 -30.90 -21.91
C LYS A 144 14.96 -30.64 -20.44
N TYR A 145 15.80 -29.85 -19.80
CA TYR A 145 15.56 -29.32 -18.46
C TYR A 145 16.43 -28.09 -18.17
N ILE A 146 16.15 -27.37 -17.09
CA ILE A 146 16.90 -26.20 -16.64
C ILE A 146 17.49 -26.51 -15.26
N GLU A 147 18.80 -26.39 -15.10
CA GLU A 147 19.52 -26.46 -13.82
C GLU A 147 19.65 -25.05 -13.22
N ASN A 148 19.87 -24.97 -11.90
CA ASN A 148 19.91 -23.69 -11.16
C ASN A 148 18.65 -22.86 -11.42
N PHE A 149 17.47 -23.48 -11.31
CA PHE A 149 16.23 -22.84 -11.68
C PHE A 149 15.58 -22.14 -10.48
N ALA A 150 15.25 -20.86 -10.63
CA ALA A 150 14.40 -20.11 -9.71
C ALA A 150 13.66 -19.00 -10.45
N ILE A 151 12.43 -18.71 -10.01
CA ILE A 151 11.67 -17.53 -10.42
C ILE A 151 11.68 -16.55 -9.25
N LEU A 152 11.90 -15.28 -9.56
CA LEU A 152 12.17 -14.24 -8.58
C LEU A 152 11.21 -13.07 -8.81
N PRO A 153 10.49 -12.58 -7.78
CA PRO A 153 9.74 -11.34 -7.89
C PRO A 153 10.70 -10.16 -8.12
N GLY A 154 10.24 -9.21 -8.92
CA GLY A 154 10.89 -7.95 -9.17
C GLY A 154 10.74 -6.96 -8.02
N LYS A 155 11.10 -5.70 -8.31
CA LYS A 155 10.78 -4.60 -7.40
C LYS A 155 9.26 -4.51 -7.25
N GLU A 156 8.81 -4.35 -6.02
CA GLU A 156 7.40 -4.19 -5.70
C GLU A 156 7.21 -3.06 -4.69
N ASP A 157 6.08 -2.37 -4.79
CA ASP A 157 5.66 -1.37 -3.83
C ASP A 157 4.14 -1.31 -3.67
N PHE A 158 3.72 -0.82 -2.51
CA PHE A 158 2.34 -0.49 -2.22
C PHE A 158 2.22 1.02 -1.96
N ASP A 159 1.60 1.74 -2.88
CA ASP A 159 1.47 3.20 -2.82
C ASP A 159 0.17 3.74 -3.42
N PHE A 160 -0.76 2.85 -3.78
CA PHE A 160 -1.95 3.16 -4.57
C PHE A 160 -1.69 3.82 -5.95
N LYS A 161 -0.43 3.94 -6.39
CA LYS A 161 0.01 4.54 -7.67
C LYS A 161 0.59 3.44 -8.58
N GLY A 162 -0.26 2.76 -9.34
CA GLY A 162 0.19 1.72 -10.28
C GLY A 162 0.29 2.22 -11.73
N GLY A 163 1.25 1.68 -12.49
CA GLY A 163 1.55 2.07 -13.88
C GLY A 163 0.64 1.48 -14.97
N SER A 164 -0.65 1.21 -14.69
CA SER A 164 -1.60 0.74 -15.72
C SER A 164 -2.97 1.37 -15.52
N TRP A 165 -3.64 1.78 -16.61
CA TRP A 165 -4.95 2.47 -16.57
C TRP A 165 -6.10 1.70 -15.90
N ILE A 166 -5.99 0.37 -15.73
CA ILE A 166 -6.94 -0.44 -14.95
C ILE A 166 -6.81 -0.18 -13.44
N VAL A 167 -5.65 0.31 -13.01
CA VAL A 167 -5.37 0.79 -11.65
C VAL A 167 -6.14 2.07 -11.36
N ASP A 168 -6.36 2.91 -12.36
CA ASP A 168 -7.07 4.19 -12.20
C ASP A 168 -8.54 4.01 -11.83
N ILE A 169 -9.15 2.84 -12.07
CA ILE A 169 -10.55 2.61 -11.65
C ILE A 169 -10.58 1.79 -10.35
N GLY A 170 -9.79 0.73 -10.21
CA GLY A 170 -9.77 -0.08 -8.99
C GLY A 170 -9.26 0.68 -7.76
N ASN A 171 -8.08 1.30 -7.86
CA ASN A 171 -7.52 2.10 -6.77
C ASN A 171 -8.32 3.40 -6.59
N SER A 172 -8.82 4.05 -7.66
CA SER A 172 -9.68 5.23 -7.47
C SER A 172 -10.99 4.90 -6.76
N LEU A 173 -11.52 3.68 -6.87
CA LEU A 173 -12.76 3.28 -6.19
C LEU A 173 -12.56 3.03 -4.70
N ILE A 174 -11.43 2.45 -4.29
CA ILE A 174 -11.22 2.06 -2.89
C ILE A 174 -10.27 2.97 -2.12
N LYS A 175 -9.41 3.74 -2.80
CA LYS A 175 -8.41 4.59 -2.13
C LYS A 175 -9.09 5.60 -1.22
N ASN A 176 -10.19 6.22 -1.66
CA ASN A 176 -10.91 7.19 -0.82
C ASN A 176 -11.60 6.53 0.40
N ASP A 177 -11.80 5.22 0.40
CA ASP A 177 -12.31 4.50 1.57
C ASP A 177 -11.19 4.01 2.51
N ILE A 178 -9.97 3.85 1.99
CA ILE A 178 -8.81 3.39 2.77
C ILE A 178 -7.98 4.56 3.30
N ASP A 179 -7.65 5.50 2.42
CA ASP A 179 -6.84 6.69 2.64
C ASP A 179 -7.49 7.94 2.01
N PRO A 180 -8.62 8.39 2.57
CA PRO A 180 -9.33 9.61 2.13
C PRO A 180 -8.51 10.89 2.29
N TYR A 181 -7.55 10.88 3.22
CA TYR A 181 -6.78 12.06 3.59
C TYR A 181 -5.39 12.08 2.94
N ASN A 182 -5.06 11.09 2.10
CA ASN A 182 -3.76 10.96 1.45
C ASN A 182 -2.58 10.90 2.43
N ILE A 183 -2.78 10.35 3.63
CA ILE A 183 -1.77 10.27 4.69
C ILE A 183 -0.82 9.09 4.50
N GLY A 184 -1.14 8.19 3.58
CA GLY A 184 -0.38 7.00 3.33
C GLY A 184 0.98 7.27 2.68
N LYS A 185 1.99 6.47 3.05
CA LYS A 185 3.35 6.56 2.47
C LYS A 185 3.70 5.26 1.77
N THR A 186 4.38 5.36 0.62
CA THR A 186 4.81 4.21 -0.19
C THR A 186 5.56 3.17 0.64
N LEU A 187 5.12 1.93 0.56
CA LEU A 187 5.81 0.78 1.14
C LEU A 187 6.59 0.09 0.04
N LYS A 188 7.91 0.06 0.14
CA LYS A 188 8.73 -0.76 -0.75
C LYS A 188 8.74 -2.19 -0.25
N ILE A 189 8.36 -3.16 -1.08
CA ILE A 189 8.37 -4.57 -0.73
C ILE A 189 9.62 -5.22 -1.33
N THR A 190 10.38 -5.92 -0.50
CA THR A 190 11.59 -6.63 -0.91
C THR A 190 11.77 -7.90 -0.09
N TYR A 191 12.71 -8.75 -0.52
CA TYR A 191 13.00 -10.04 0.09
C TYR A 191 14.45 -10.00 0.56
N PRO A 192 14.82 -10.48 1.77
CA PRO A 192 16.18 -10.36 2.32
C PRO A 192 17.31 -10.80 1.40
N SER A 193 17.05 -11.77 0.52
CA SER A 193 17.96 -12.29 -0.51
C SER A 193 18.18 -11.34 -1.70
N TYR A 194 17.35 -10.31 -1.87
CA TYR A 194 17.43 -9.26 -2.90
C TYR A 194 18.56 -8.25 -2.64
N LYS A 195 19.10 -8.18 -1.41
CA LYS A 195 20.04 -7.14 -0.98
C LYS A 195 21.44 -7.23 -1.62
N LYS A 196 21.76 -8.27 -2.41
CA LYS A 196 23.12 -8.46 -2.94
C LYS A 196 23.38 -7.94 -4.35
N GLU A 197 22.38 -7.71 -5.22
CA GLU A 197 22.61 -7.14 -6.55
C GLU A 197 21.43 -6.31 -7.07
N ASN A 198 21.75 -5.36 -7.96
CA ASN A 198 20.86 -4.43 -8.69
C ASN A 198 19.36 -4.78 -8.66
N ILE A 199 18.55 -3.90 -8.09
CA ILE A 199 17.08 -3.98 -7.97
C ILE A 199 16.39 -4.27 -9.32
N ASN A 200 16.92 -3.74 -10.42
CA ASN A 200 16.35 -3.95 -11.75
C ASN A 200 16.72 -5.33 -12.34
N ASN A 201 17.60 -6.08 -11.67
CA ASN A 201 18.18 -7.33 -12.15
C ASN A 201 18.72 -8.20 -10.99
N PRO A 202 17.85 -8.77 -10.14
CA PRO A 202 18.28 -9.47 -8.95
C PRO A 202 18.95 -10.82 -9.26
N ASP A 203 19.96 -11.20 -8.49
CA ASP A 203 20.70 -12.48 -8.60
C ASP A 203 20.61 -13.27 -7.29
N TYR A 204 20.26 -14.55 -7.38
CA TYR A 204 20.05 -15.42 -6.23
C TYR A 204 21.00 -16.61 -6.34
N ASN A 205 22.14 -16.48 -5.68
CA ASN A 205 23.12 -17.57 -5.58
C ASN A 205 22.94 -18.47 -4.34
N ASN A 206 21.79 -18.46 -3.64
CA ASN A 206 21.66 -19.36 -2.47
C ASN A 206 20.25 -19.84 -2.04
N TYR A 207 19.14 -19.44 -2.66
CA TYR A 207 17.79 -19.87 -2.20
C TYR A 207 16.83 -20.04 -3.38
N GLY A 208 15.93 -21.04 -3.28
CA GLY A 208 15.15 -21.57 -4.41
C GLY A 208 15.70 -22.92 -4.92
N LYS A 209 15.74 -23.96 -4.08
CA LYS A 209 16.08 -25.32 -4.57
C LYS A 209 14.88 -25.96 -5.28
N LEU A 210 14.60 -25.51 -6.50
CA LEU A 210 14.38 -26.47 -7.59
C LEU A 210 15.70 -26.52 -8.34
N ILE A 211 16.58 -27.44 -7.90
CA ILE A 211 17.88 -27.69 -8.54
C ILE A 211 17.70 -27.95 -10.05
N LYS A 212 16.50 -28.39 -10.45
CA LYS A 212 16.14 -28.76 -11.80
C LYS A 212 14.66 -28.43 -12.08
N TYR A 213 14.38 -27.82 -13.24
CA TYR A 213 13.05 -27.63 -13.80
C TYR A 213 12.94 -28.41 -15.11
N SER A 214 12.12 -29.45 -15.10
CA SER A 214 12.03 -30.42 -16.18
C SER A 214 11.00 -30.02 -17.24
N PHE A 215 11.02 -30.71 -18.39
CA PHE A 215 9.94 -30.60 -19.37
C PHE A 215 8.57 -31.01 -18.82
N SER A 216 8.53 -31.92 -17.82
CA SER A 216 7.28 -32.26 -17.15
C SER A 216 6.76 -31.10 -16.31
N ASP A 217 7.64 -30.39 -15.60
CA ASP A 217 7.27 -29.20 -14.83
C ASP A 217 6.75 -28.11 -15.76
N TYR A 218 7.41 -27.90 -16.91
CA TYR A 218 6.93 -26.98 -17.96
C TYR A 218 5.51 -27.30 -18.44
N LYS A 219 5.21 -28.57 -18.73
CA LYS A 219 3.86 -28.98 -19.13
C LYS A 219 2.84 -28.78 -18.02
N ASN A 220 3.22 -29.05 -16.77
CA ASN A 220 2.37 -28.81 -15.61
C ASN A 220 2.08 -27.32 -15.42
N ASP A 221 3.07 -26.45 -15.65
CA ASP A 221 2.91 -25.00 -15.56
C ASP A 221 2.02 -24.43 -16.67
N ILE A 222 2.13 -24.93 -17.92
CA ILE A 222 1.18 -24.58 -18.99
C ILE A 222 -0.24 -24.98 -18.59
N LYS A 223 -0.42 -26.25 -18.20
CA LYS A 223 -1.72 -26.77 -17.81
C LYS A 223 -2.32 -25.98 -16.66
N ARG A 224 -1.52 -25.66 -15.66
CA ARG A 224 -1.93 -24.84 -14.51
C ARG A 224 -2.38 -23.46 -14.94
N TYR A 225 -1.66 -22.81 -15.84
CA TYR A 225 -2.03 -21.50 -16.39
C TYR A 225 -3.37 -21.56 -17.15
N ASP A 226 -3.58 -22.60 -17.97
CA ASP A 226 -4.80 -22.76 -18.76
C ASP A 226 -6.02 -23.16 -17.93
N GLU A 227 -5.83 -23.93 -16.86
CA GLU A 227 -6.88 -24.39 -15.93
C GLU A 227 -7.20 -23.38 -14.82
N GLU A 228 -6.39 -22.32 -14.65
CA GLU A 228 -6.63 -21.30 -13.65
C GLU A 228 -7.93 -20.54 -13.94
N ASN A 229 -8.70 -20.26 -12.88
CA ASN A 229 -9.94 -19.50 -13.01
C ASN A 229 -9.59 -18.03 -13.25
N TYR A 230 -9.78 -17.56 -14.48
CA TYR A 230 -9.53 -16.19 -14.84
C TYR A 230 -10.55 -15.25 -14.20
N GLY A 231 -10.02 -14.22 -13.53
CA GLY A 231 -10.79 -13.14 -12.95
C GLY A 231 -11.32 -12.20 -14.01
N THR A 232 -12.38 -11.48 -13.69
CA THR A 232 -12.80 -10.30 -14.45
C THR A 232 -12.78 -9.10 -13.53
N TYR A 233 -12.58 -7.91 -14.10
CA TYR A 233 -12.67 -6.66 -13.35
C TYR A 233 -13.99 -6.53 -12.57
N ILE A 234 -15.12 -6.82 -13.22
CA ILE A 234 -16.45 -6.77 -12.59
C ILE A 234 -16.56 -7.80 -11.46
N GLY A 235 -16.00 -8.99 -11.65
CA GLY A 235 -15.98 -10.03 -10.63
C GLY A 235 -15.15 -9.66 -9.39
N LEU A 236 -14.21 -8.72 -9.50
CA LEU A 236 -13.36 -8.27 -8.40
C LEU A 236 -14.02 -7.20 -7.52
N LEU A 237 -15.00 -6.46 -8.03
CA LEU A 237 -15.63 -5.34 -7.31
C LEU A 237 -16.23 -5.77 -5.96
N GLN A 238 -16.99 -6.86 -5.92
CA GLN A 238 -17.63 -7.33 -4.69
C GLN A 238 -16.60 -7.88 -3.68
N PRO A 239 -15.64 -8.75 -4.05
CA PRO A 239 -14.55 -9.14 -3.16
C PRO A 239 -13.74 -7.96 -2.60
N MET A 240 -13.43 -6.96 -3.42
CA MET A 240 -12.72 -5.76 -2.97
C MET A 240 -13.55 -4.92 -2.00
N SER A 241 -14.84 -4.71 -2.29
CA SER A 241 -15.75 -4.03 -1.36
C SER A 241 -15.80 -4.74 0.00
N LYS A 242 -15.87 -6.08 0.03
CA LYS A 242 -15.80 -6.87 1.27
C LYS A 242 -14.47 -6.71 1.99
N LEU A 243 -13.36 -6.58 1.27
CA LEU A 243 -12.05 -6.32 1.87
C LEU A 243 -12.02 -4.94 2.55
N VAL A 244 -12.53 -3.91 1.87
CA VAL A 244 -12.65 -2.54 2.42
C VAL A 244 -13.60 -2.51 3.62
N ASP A 245 -14.69 -3.27 3.61
CA ASP A 245 -15.58 -3.46 4.78
C ASP A 245 -14.83 -4.11 5.94
N LYS A 246 -14.08 -5.19 5.69
CA LYS A 246 -13.29 -5.86 6.71
C LYS A 246 -12.26 -4.91 7.36
N LEU A 247 -11.55 -4.11 6.57
CA LEU A 247 -10.55 -3.14 7.05
C LEU A 247 -11.20 -1.96 7.81
N TRP A 248 -12.45 -1.65 7.52
CA TRP A 248 -13.21 -0.68 8.32
C TRP A 248 -13.71 -1.28 9.64
N ASP A 249 -14.25 -2.50 9.58
CA ASP A 249 -14.88 -3.18 10.71
C ASP A 249 -13.85 -3.60 11.78
N ASN A 250 -12.66 -4.04 11.37
CA ASN A 250 -11.55 -4.31 12.30
C ASN A 250 -10.90 -3.02 12.84
N GLY A 251 -11.26 -1.86 12.27
CA GLY A 251 -10.79 -0.54 12.68
C GLY A 251 -9.54 -0.03 11.97
N THR A 252 -8.93 -0.79 11.06
CA THR A 252 -7.72 -0.39 10.33
C THR A 252 -7.88 0.93 9.57
N THR A 253 -9.05 1.21 8.99
CA THR A 253 -9.31 2.46 8.24
C THR A 253 -10.33 3.37 8.95
N LYS A 254 -10.46 3.18 10.26
CA LYS A 254 -11.49 3.84 11.07
C LYS A 254 -10.90 5.01 11.84
N PHE A 255 -10.90 6.17 11.21
CA PHE A 255 -10.37 7.43 11.74
C PHE A 255 -11.36 8.09 12.71
N ILE A 256 -11.40 7.57 13.93
CA ILE A 256 -12.31 8.03 14.98
C ILE A 256 -11.54 8.14 16.29
N ASP A 257 -11.77 9.21 17.04
CA ASP A 257 -11.21 9.38 18.39
C ASP A 257 -11.96 8.52 19.43
N ASP A 258 -11.48 8.56 20.67
CA ASP A 258 -12.10 7.84 21.80
C ASP A 258 -13.49 8.38 22.20
N LYS A 259 -13.84 9.60 21.79
CA LYS A 259 -15.15 10.24 21.99
C LYS A 259 -16.12 9.90 20.85
N GLY A 260 -15.65 9.27 19.80
CA GLY A 260 -16.43 8.88 18.64
C GLY A 260 -16.55 9.97 17.57
N LYS A 261 -15.77 11.06 17.65
CA LYS A 261 -15.65 12.08 16.61
C LYS A 261 -14.87 11.52 15.43
N THR A 262 -15.26 11.89 14.23
CA THR A 262 -14.45 11.62 13.03
C THR A 262 -13.15 12.42 13.14
N ILE A 263 -12.01 11.81 12.85
CA ILE A 263 -10.74 12.52 12.74
C ILE A 263 -10.46 12.82 11.26
N VAL A 264 -10.12 14.07 10.96
CA VAL A 264 -9.75 14.57 9.63
C VAL A 264 -8.31 15.05 9.68
N TYR A 265 -7.48 14.54 8.79
CA TYR A 265 -6.07 14.93 8.70
C TYR A 265 -5.86 15.79 7.44
N GLY A 266 -5.10 16.87 7.57
CA GLY A 266 -4.42 17.51 6.46
C GLY A 266 -3.10 16.80 6.15
N SER A 267 -2.32 17.42 5.28
CA SER A 267 -1.09 16.91 4.71
C SER A 267 0.12 17.66 5.27
N GLU A 268 1.30 17.45 4.66
CA GLU A 268 2.48 18.25 4.98
C GLU A 268 2.45 19.64 4.29
N ASN A 269 1.47 19.88 3.39
CA ASN A 269 1.26 21.14 2.67
C ASN A 269 0.10 21.92 3.26
N SER A 270 -0.12 23.15 2.79
CA SER A 270 -1.33 23.91 3.11
C SER A 270 -2.59 23.23 2.61
N ASP A 271 -3.53 22.99 3.52
CA ASP A 271 -4.79 22.32 3.29
C ASP A 271 -6.00 23.20 3.63
N ILE A 272 -7.15 22.84 3.05
CA ILE A 272 -8.46 23.40 3.41
C ILE A 272 -9.30 22.26 3.98
N LEU A 273 -9.44 22.24 5.30
CA LEU A 273 -10.11 21.19 6.03
C LEU A 273 -11.52 21.63 6.43
N SER A 274 -12.53 20.91 5.94
CA SER A 274 -13.93 21.14 6.31
C SER A 274 -14.78 19.89 6.03
N THR A 275 -16.02 19.88 6.56
CA THR A 275 -17.00 18.81 6.27
C THR A 275 -17.35 18.66 4.80
N GLU A 276 -17.23 19.74 4.02
CA GLU A 276 -17.49 19.74 2.58
C GLU A 276 -16.51 18.81 1.83
N ASN A 277 -15.32 18.61 2.41
CA ASN A 277 -14.22 17.81 1.87
C ASN A 277 -14.13 16.39 2.50
N LEU A 278 -15.16 15.93 3.24
CA LEU A 278 -15.17 14.55 3.74
C LEU A 278 -15.45 13.55 2.61
N ASP A 279 -14.55 12.60 2.42
CA ASP A 279 -14.63 11.56 1.38
C ASP A 279 -15.19 10.21 1.88
N GLY A 280 -15.79 9.43 0.96
CA GLY A 280 -16.07 7.99 1.13
C GLY A 280 -16.86 7.59 2.39
N LYS A 281 -16.46 6.44 2.99
CA LYS A 281 -17.02 5.92 4.26
C LYS A 281 -16.92 6.88 5.44
N ILE A 282 -15.93 7.77 5.46
CA ILE A 282 -15.78 8.77 6.50
C ILE A 282 -16.97 9.71 6.49
N LYS A 283 -17.40 10.18 5.31
CA LYS A 283 -18.59 11.03 5.18
C LYS A 283 -19.83 10.35 5.74
N PHE A 284 -20.03 9.06 5.46
CA PHE A 284 -21.13 8.28 6.02
C PHE A 284 -21.04 8.21 7.55
N TYR A 285 -19.85 7.93 8.10
CA TYR A 285 -19.66 7.85 9.55
C TYR A 285 -19.86 9.20 10.23
N TYR A 286 -19.33 10.28 9.65
CA TYR A 286 -19.60 11.65 10.09
C TYR A 286 -21.10 11.92 10.08
N ASN A 287 -21.83 11.65 9.00
CA ASN A 287 -23.27 11.88 8.93
C ASN A 287 -24.03 11.17 10.06
N LYS A 288 -23.61 9.96 10.43
CA LYS A 288 -24.17 9.20 11.55
C LYS A 288 -23.82 9.81 12.92
N ASN A 289 -22.67 10.47 13.04
CA ASN A 289 -22.15 10.99 14.30
C ASN A 289 -22.03 12.52 14.32
N ARG A 290 -22.66 13.24 13.40
CA ARG A 290 -22.47 14.70 13.23
C ARG A 290 -22.68 15.49 14.51
N ILE A 291 -23.56 15.03 15.38
CA ILE A 291 -23.84 15.63 16.69
C ILE A 291 -22.62 15.65 17.63
N LYS A 292 -21.62 14.81 17.36
CA LYS A 292 -20.39 14.71 18.12
C LYS A 292 -19.32 15.66 17.60
N GLY A 293 -19.44 16.23 16.41
CA GLY A 293 -18.38 17.01 15.77
C GLY A 293 -17.23 16.18 15.21
N ILE A 294 -16.16 16.89 14.83
CA ILE A 294 -14.97 16.45 14.12
C ILE A 294 -13.74 16.88 14.91
N HIS A 295 -12.70 16.05 14.82
CA HIS A 295 -11.35 16.39 15.25
C HIS A 295 -10.49 16.61 13.99
N TYR A 296 -10.18 17.87 13.69
CA TYR A 296 -9.29 18.25 12.59
C TYR A 296 -7.85 18.36 13.08
N ILE A 297 -6.92 17.87 12.26
CA ILE A 297 -5.48 17.95 12.47
C ILE A 297 -4.88 18.46 11.16
N GLY A 298 -4.42 19.70 11.13
CA GLY A 298 -3.90 20.40 9.95
C GLY A 298 -2.62 19.76 9.43
N GLY A 299 -1.52 19.91 10.15
CA GLY A 299 -0.25 19.28 9.80
C GLY A 299 0.91 20.25 9.92
N SER A 300 1.71 20.37 8.86
CA SER A 300 2.85 21.29 8.80
C SER A 300 2.69 22.43 7.79
N GLY A 301 1.55 22.49 7.12
CA GLY A 301 1.21 23.54 6.17
C GLY A 301 0.59 24.76 6.86
N SER A 302 0.42 25.85 6.11
CA SER A 302 -0.50 26.92 6.53
C SER A 302 -1.92 26.50 6.17
N ASP A 303 -2.66 26.00 7.14
CA ASP A 303 -3.94 25.34 6.94
C ASP A 303 -5.12 26.26 7.21
N THR A 304 -6.23 26.03 6.49
CA THR A 304 -7.52 26.66 6.78
C THR A 304 -8.48 25.59 7.25
N ILE A 305 -8.81 25.62 8.53
CA ILE A 305 -9.68 24.63 9.18
C ILE A 305 -11.00 25.28 9.55
N LYS A 306 -12.09 24.73 9.04
CA LYS A 306 -13.45 25.18 9.35
C LYS A 306 -14.21 24.06 10.05
N GLY A 307 -14.57 24.32 11.30
CA GLY A 307 -15.48 23.49 12.08
C GLY A 307 -16.91 23.50 11.54
N THR A 308 -17.78 22.93 12.33
CA THR A 308 -19.12 22.48 12.00
C THR A 308 -20.13 23.16 12.93
N GLU A 309 -21.37 22.67 12.91
CA GLU A 309 -22.43 23.10 13.82
C GLU A 309 -22.39 22.37 15.19
N ALA A 310 -21.41 21.49 15.39
CA ALA A 310 -21.25 20.65 16.57
C ALA A 310 -19.91 20.95 17.26
N GLU A 311 -19.72 20.42 18.47
CA GLU A 311 -18.48 20.65 19.23
C GLU A 311 -17.29 20.00 18.53
N ASP A 312 -16.38 20.81 18.00
CA ASP A 312 -15.22 20.35 17.24
C ASP A 312 -13.91 20.55 18.01
N ILE A 313 -12.88 19.84 17.53
CA ILE A 313 -11.49 20.03 17.94
C ILE A 313 -10.72 20.39 16.67
N LEU A 314 -10.05 21.53 16.67
CA LEU A 314 -9.28 22.03 15.53
C LEU A 314 -7.83 22.20 15.99
N GLU A 315 -6.93 21.41 15.43
CA GLU A 315 -5.48 21.53 15.63
C GLU A 315 -4.85 21.99 14.32
N GLY A 316 -4.27 23.19 14.29
CA GLY A 316 -3.55 23.75 13.13
C GLY A 316 -2.25 23.00 12.88
N GLY A 317 -1.34 23.04 13.85
CA GLY A 317 -0.09 22.29 13.83
C GLY A 317 1.11 23.20 13.70
N ASP A 318 2.00 22.92 12.76
CA ASP A 318 3.07 23.86 12.39
C ASP A 318 2.60 24.65 11.17
N GLY A 319 2.77 25.96 11.15
CA GLY A 319 2.31 26.77 10.03
C GLY A 319 1.73 28.09 10.48
N ASN A 320 1.17 28.84 9.55
CA ASN A 320 0.33 29.99 9.90
C ASN A 320 -1.10 29.59 9.58
N ASP A 321 -1.84 29.16 10.58
CA ASP A 321 -3.12 28.50 10.38
C ASP A 321 -4.29 29.46 10.57
N THR A 322 -5.42 29.13 9.95
CA THR A 322 -6.69 29.83 10.14
C THR A 322 -7.72 28.85 10.67
N LEU A 323 -8.15 29.03 11.92
CA LEU A 323 -9.07 28.14 12.61
C LEU A 323 -10.42 28.84 12.82
N ILE A 324 -11.48 28.26 12.28
CA ILE A 324 -12.85 28.79 12.39
C ILE A 324 -13.69 27.78 13.16
N GLY A 325 -14.02 28.08 14.42
CA GLY A 325 -14.68 27.14 15.34
C GLY A 325 -16.02 26.63 14.82
N GLY A 326 -16.90 27.54 14.39
CA GLY A 326 -18.26 27.20 13.98
C GLY A 326 -19.26 27.49 15.08
N ASP A 327 -20.27 26.62 15.23
CA ASP A 327 -21.25 26.75 16.31
C ASP A 327 -20.90 25.84 17.49
N LYS A 328 -21.47 26.17 18.64
CA LYS A 328 -21.30 25.48 19.93
C LYS A 328 -19.97 25.80 20.59
N LYS A 329 -19.30 24.77 21.10
CA LYS A 329 -18.16 24.90 21.99
C LYS A 329 -17.04 24.12 21.35
N ASP A 330 -16.19 24.85 20.66
CA ASP A 330 -15.07 24.29 19.94
C ASP A 330 -13.80 24.44 20.78
N THR A 331 -12.81 23.64 20.46
CA THR A 331 -11.47 23.76 21.04
C THR A 331 -10.47 23.91 19.91
N MET A 332 -9.75 25.02 19.89
CA MET A 332 -8.82 25.40 18.83
C MET A 332 -7.40 25.50 19.38
N PHE A 333 -6.48 24.77 18.77
CA PHE A 333 -5.05 24.79 19.04
C PHE A 333 -4.34 25.24 17.76
N GLY A 334 -3.73 26.42 17.75
CA GLY A 334 -2.99 26.89 16.55
C GLY A 334 -1.69 26.11 16.38
N GLY A 335 -0.91 26.01 17.46
CA GLY A 335 0.34 25.28 17.46
C GLY A 335 1.53 26.21 17.31
N LYS A 336 2.42 25.97 16.33
CA LYS A 336 3.57 26.83 16.07
C LYS A 336 3.32 27.70 14.85
N GLY A 337 3.53 29.00 15.01
CA GLY A 337 3.54 29.98 13.93
C GLY A 337 2.58 31.12 14.23
N PHE A 338 2.17 31.88 13.22
CA PHE A 338 1.22 32.97 13.42
C PHE A 338 -0.18 32.51 13.02
N ASP A 339 -0.98 32.14 14.01
CA ASP A 339 -2.30 31.55 13.79
C ASP A 339 -3.42 32.58 13.96
N THR A 340 -4.50 32.41 13.19
CA THR A 340 -5.69 33.26 13.23
C THR A 340 -6.89 32.45 13.67
N TYR A 341 -7.53 32.86 14.76
CA TYR A 341 -8.68 32.15 15.36
C TYR A 341 -9.96 32.96 15.18
N TYR A 342 -11.00 32.36 14.61
CA TYR A 342 -12.35 32.91 14.56
C TYR A 342 -13.25 32.14 15.53
N ALA A 343 -13.44 32.73 16.72
CA ALA A 343 -14.06 32.10 17.87
C ALA A 343 -15.43 32.68 18.22
N GLY A 344 -16.32 31.80 18.69
CA GLY A 344 -17.60 32.12 19.30
C GLY A 344 -17.57 32.11 20.83
N ASP A 345 -18.73 32.41 21.43
CA ASP A 345 -18.90 32.70 22.87
C ASP A 345 -18.39 31.62 23.86
N LYS A 346 -18.27 30.36 23.43
CA LYS A 346 -17.95 29.22 24.32
C LYS A 346 -16.63 28.54 24.00
N ASP A 347 -15.97 28.98 22.94
CA ASP A 347 -14.79 28.31 22.42
C ASP A 347 -13.61 28.42 23.38
N ILE A 348 -12.76 27.40 23.31
CA ILE A 348 -11.49 27.35 24.02
C ILE A 348 -10.40 27.51 22.98
N ILE A 349 -9.52 28.48 23.19
CA ILE A 349 -8.34 28.70 22.36
C ILE A 349 -7.11 28.40 23.20
N GLU A 350 -6.20 27.61 22.64
CA GLU A 350 -4.85 27.41 23.17
C GLU A 350 -3.83 27.84 22.11
N ASP A 351 -3.23 29.01 22.36
CA ASP A 351 -2.18 29.59 21.52
C ASP A 351 -0.83 29.40 22.20
N SER A 352 -0.25 28.20 22.04
CA SER A 352 0.87 27.75 22.88
C SER A 352 2.15 28.57 22.70
N ASP A 353 2.34 29.21 21.56
CA ASP A 353 3.52 30.03 21.25
C ASP A 353 3.28 31.55 21.43
N GLY A 354 2.03 31.93 21.71
CA GLY A 354 1.59 33.29 22.03
C GLY A 354 1.69 34.28 20.88
N LYS A 355 1.80 33.82 19.62
CA LYS A 355 1.95 34.70 18.46
C LYS A 355 0.64 35.00 17.75
N GLY A 356 -0.43 34.26 18.00
CA GLY A 356 -1.65 34.30 17.20
C GLY A 356 -2.53 35.53 17.40
N GLU A 357 -3.54 35.65 16.54
CA GLU A 357 -4.58 36.67 16.53
C GLU A 357 -5.96 36.04 16.75
N VAL A 358 -6.75 36.59 17.67
CA VAL A 358 -8.09 36.08 17.98
C VAL A 358 -9.17 37.07 17.56
N HIS A 359 -10.05 36.64 16.65
CA HIS A 359 -11.29 37.30 16.30
C HIS A 359 -12.46 36.68 17.03
N PHE A 360 -13.17 37.48 17.82
CA PHE A 360 -14.38 37.07 18.53
C PHE A 360 -15.58 37.84 17.99
N ASN A 361 -16.57 37.16 17.41
CA ASN A 361 -17.75 37.79 16.80
C ASN A 361 -17.39 38.95 15.85
N ASN A 362 -16.40 38.74 14.96
CA ASN A 362 -15.82 39.72 14.03
C ASN A 362 -15.08 40.92 14.67
N ILE A 363 -14.80 40.87 15.98
CA ILE A 363 -13.98 41.86 16.69
C ILE A 363 -12.60 41.27 16.92
N ASN A 364 -11.55 41.95 16.47
CA ASN A 364 -10.18 41.59 16.80
C ASN A 364 -9.90 41.87 18.29
N LEU A 365 -9.56 40.83 19.05
CA LEU A 365 -9.17 40.94 20.45
C LEU A 365 -7.69 41.31 20.56
N THR A 366 -7.41 42.57 20.89
CA THR A 366 -6.05 43.01 21.21
C THR A 366 -5.80 42.84 22.71
N GLY A 367 -4.91 41.92 23.08
CA GLY A 367 -4.41 41.79 24.46
C GLY A 367 -5.16 40.85 25.40
N ALA A 368 -5.66 39.71 24.91
CA ALA A 368 -6.16 38.65 25.78
C ALA A 368 -5.05 38.18 26.75
N LYS A 369 -5.33 38.17 28.06
CA LYS A 369 -4.46 37.59 29.08
C LYS A 369 -4.98 36.22 29.47
N GLU A 370 -4.08 35.26 29.53
CA GLU A 370 -4.24 33.91 30.06
C GLU A 370 -5.18 33.87 31.28
N LYS A 371 -6.23 33.05 31.21
CA LYS A 371 -7.06 32.74 32.38
C LYS A 371 -6.38 31.62 33.15
N VAL A 372 -5.43 31.97 34.02
CA VAL A 372 -4.81 31.04 34.97
C VAL A 372 -5.94 30.37 35.77
N LYS A 373 -6.07 29.06 35.65
CA LYS A 373 -7.06 28.25 36.38
C LYS A 373 -6.62 27.99 37.81
#